data_AF-A0A0R2A6S8-F1
#
_entry.id   AF-A0A0R2A6S8-F1
#
_cell.length_a   1.000
_cell.length_b   1.000
_cell.length_c   1.000
_cell.angle_alpha   90.00
_cell.angle_beta   90.00
_cell.angle_gamma   90.00
#
_symmetry.space_group_name_H-M   'P 1'
#
loop_
_entity.id
_entity.type
_entity.pdbx_description
1 polymer ?
#
loop_
_entity_poly.entity_id
_entity_poly.type
_entity_poly.pdbx_seq_one_letter_code
_entity_poly.pdbx_strand_id
1 'polypeptide(L)'
;MMAYMDYNQYKEIMNYYGYPESGAVKVYLNRAAHYNRMKKQMLKSLDTKSSETIQRFVDHYEQRRIETVWEAIWVAESEHKQRWRYLEDLNDFLMILKAKYDGDISKQNDEEKIQIELAQLYRSLNEEQQKGEWRD
;
A
#
# COMPACT_ATOMS: atom_id res chain seq x y z
N MET A 1 6.14 -8.38 20.46
CA MET A 1 4.77 -7.83 20.43
C MET A 1 4.88 -6.52 19.64
N MET A 2 4.54 -6.51 18.35
CA MET A 2 4.51 -5.26 17.58
C MET A 2 3.42 -4.37 18.19
N ALA A 3 3.77 -3.17 18.64
CA ALA A 3 2.80 -2.19 19.11
C ALA A 3 1.81 -1.91 17.96
N TYR A 4 0.51 -1.91 18.28
CA TYR A 4 -0.57 -1.64 17.33
C TYR A 4 -0.30 -0.34 16.58
N MET A 5 -0.10 -0.41 15.25
CA MET A 5 0.12 0.80 14.44
C MET A 5 -1.18 1.59 14.27
N ASP A 6 -1.30 2.71 14.96
CA ASP A 6 -2.40 3.66 14.78
C ASP A 6 -2.05 4.77 13.77
N TYR A 7 -3.06 5.57 13.42
CA TYR A 7 -2.90 6.63 12.43
C TYR A 7 -1.96 7.76 12.89
N ASN A 8 -1.82 7.98 14.20
CA ASN A 8 -0.92 9.00 14.73
C ASN A 8 0.52 8.53 14.60
N GLN A 9 0.80 7.27 14.91
CA GLN A 9 2.13 6.67 14.72
C GLN A 9 2.54 6.66 13.25
N TYR A 10 1.62 6.35 12.34
CA TYR A 10 1.85 6.51 10.90
C TYR A 10 2.28 7.95 10.56
N LYS A 11 1.52 8.95 11.02
CA LYS A 11 1.84 10.36 10.79
C LYS A 11 3.17 10.79 11.37
N GLU A 12 3.49 10.34 12.58
CA GLU A 12 4.76 10.64 13.24
C GLU A 12 5.94 10.12 12.41
N ILE A 13 5.87 8.87 11.94
CA ILE A 13 6.90 8.27 11.08
C ILE A 13 7.03 9.05 9.77
N MET A 14 5.91 9.28 9.07
CA MET A 14 5.92 9.99 7.79
C MET A 14 6.51 11.41 7.92
N ASN A 15 6.14 12.14 8.98
CA ASN A 15 6.65 13.48 9.25
C ASN A 15 8.13 13.47 9.64
N TYR A 16 8.53 12.55 10.54
CA TYR A 16 9.91 12.48 11.03
C TYR A 16 10.91 12.25 9.91
N TYR A 17 10.58 11.37 8.96
CA TYR A 17 11.46 11.07 7.82
C TYR A 17 11.20 11.95 6.58
N GLY A 18 10.18 12.82 6.60
CA GLY A 18 9.82 13.63 5.44
C GLY A 18 9.36 12.79 4.24
N TYR A 19 8.67 11.68 4.49
CA TYR A 19 8.19 10.78 3.45
C TYR A 19 6.96 11.36 2.73
N PRO A 20 6.84 11.15 1.40
CA PRO A 20 5.72 11.67 0.62
C PRO A 20 4.44 10.84 0.83
N GLU A 21 3.28 11.49 0.87
CA GLU A 21 1.98 10.81 0.81
C GLU A 21 1.49 10.72 -0.66
N SER A 22 2.12 9.85 -1.44
CA SER A 22 1.83 9.64 -2.86
C SER A 22 0.55 8.84 -3.13
N GLY A 23 0.20 8.70 -4.40
CA GLY A 23 -0.85 7.81 -4.86
C GLY A 23 -0.61 6.36 -4.44
N ALA A 24 0.63 5.86 -4.55
CA ALA A 24 0.97 4.50 -4.15
C ALA A 24 0.83 4.28 -2.63
N VAL A 25 1.19 5.28 -1.82
CA VAL A 25 0.94 5.27 -0.37
C VAL A 25 -0.57 5.22 -0.09
N LYS A 26 -1.37 6.03 -0.80
CA LYS A 26 -2.83 6.08 -0.65
C LYS A 26 -3.52 4.77 -1.02
N VAL A 27 -3.01 4.01 -1.99
CA VAL A 27 -3.50 2.67 -2.34
C VAL A 27 -3.51 1.76 -1.11
N TYR A 28 -2.43 1.77 -0.32
CA TYR A 28 -2.35 0.97 0.90
C TYR A 28 -3.17 1.57 2.05
N LEU A 29 -3.16 2.90 2.24
CA LEU A 29 -4.01 3.51 3.27
C LEU A 29 -5.51 3.22 3.04
N ASN A 30 -5.96 3.20 1.79
CA ASN A 30 -7.34 2.87 1.44
C ASN A 30 -7.67 1.39 1.72
N ARG A 31 -6.73 0.47 1.47
CA ARG A 31 -6.86 -0.95 1.89
C ARG A 31 -6.90 -1.09 3.41
N ALA A 32 -6.07 -0.36 4.15
CA ALA A 32 -6.13 -0.35 5.61
C ALA A 32 -7.50 0.16 6.11
N ALA A 33 -8.04 1.20 5.47
CA ALA A 33 -9.39 1.69 5.76
C ALA A 33 -10.47 0.66 5.41
N HIS A 34 -10.32 -0.11 4.33
CA HIS A 34 -11.19 -1.23 4.00
C HIS A 34 -11.19 -2.31 5.11
N TYR A 35 -10.01 -2.79 5.52
CA TYR A 35 -9.91 -3.79 6.59
C TYR A 35 -10.49 -3.29 7.92
N ASN A 36 -10.29 -2.01 8.26
CA ASN A 36 -10.92 -1.42 9.43
C ASN A 36 -12.46 -1.39 9.33
N ARG A 37 -13.03 -1.17 8.13
CA ARG A 37 -14.48 -1.26 7.91
C ARG A 37 -14.98 -2.68 8.10
N MET A 38 -14.28 -3.69 7.56
CA MET A 38 -14.63 -5.11 7.73
C MET A 38 -14.58 -5.52 9.20
N LYS A 39 -13.52 -5.15 9.93
CA LYS A 39 -13.42 -5.34 11.38
C LYS A 39 -14.62 -4.75 12.12
N LYS A 40 -15.00 -3.50 11.83
CA LYS A 40 -16.16 -2.84 12.46
C LYS A 40 -17.48 -3.52 12.13
N GLN A 41 -17.64 -4.07 10.92
CA GLN A 41 -18.84 -4.84 10.56
C GLN A 41 -18.93 -6.15 11.35
N MET A 42 -17.81 -6.86 11.51
CA MET A 42 -17.75 -8.09 12.32
C MET A 42 -17.97 -7.80 13.82
N LEU A 43 -17.45 -6.69 14.34
CA LEU A 43 -17.74 -6.27 15.72
C LEU A 43 -19.21 -5.96 15.96
N LYS A 44 -19.95 -5.45 14.97
CA LYS A 44 -21.40 -5.22 15.09
C LYS A 44 -22.22 -6.51 15.10
N SER A 45 -21.71 -7.61 14.52
CA SER A 45 -22.41 -8.90 14.53
C SER A 45 -22.18 -9.70 15.82
N LEU A 46 -21.19 -9.32 16.65
CA LEU A 46 -20.90 -9.92 17.96
C LEU A 46 -22.05 -9.75 18.97
N ASP A 47 -22.80 -8.64 18.92
CA ASP A 47 -23.96 -8.40 19.80
C ASP A 47 -25.08 -9.44 19.62
N THR A 48 -25.08 -10.18 18.51
CA THR A 48 -26.10 -11.18 18.22
C THR A 48 -25.71 -12.62 18.55
N LYS A 49 -24.42 -12.98 18.53
CA LYS A 49 -23.90 -14.32 18.89
C LYS A 49 -22.40 -14.21 19.17
N SER A 50 -21.97 -14.19 20.43
CA SER A 50 -20.53 -14.26 20.73
C SER A 50 -20.01 -15.64 20.33
N SER A 51 -19.33 -15.71 19.17
CA SER A 51 -18.67 -16.93 18.71
C SER A 51 -17.19 -16.64 18.54
N GLU A 52 -16.36 -17.55 19.03
CA GLU A 52 -14.89 -17.53 18.87
C GLU A 52 -14.48 -17.29 17.40
N THR A 53 -15.29 -17.77 16.45
CA THR A 53 -15.13 -17.55 15.02
C THR A 53 -15.15 -16.06 14.63
N ILE A 54 -16.06 -15.24 15.17
CA ILE A 54 -16.11 -13.80 14.83
C ILE A 54 -14.87 -13.10 15.36
N GLN A 55 -14.40 -13.47 16.56
CA GLN A 55 -13.17 -12.90 17.12
C GLN A 55 -11.96 -13.18 16.21
N ARG A 56 -11.84 -14.39 15.65
CA ARG A 56 -10.76 -14.71 14.69
C ARG A 56 -10.80 -13.83 13.44
N PHE A 57 -11.99 -13.50 12.92
CA PHE A 57 -12.12 -12.56 11.79
C PHE A 57 -11.75 -11.12 12.17
N VAL A 58 -12.15 -10.67 13.36
CA VAL A 58 -11.77 -9.35 13.88
C VAL A 58 -10.24 -9.23 13.97
N ASP A 59 -9.59 -10.24 14.54
CA ASP A 59 -8.13 -10.28 14.70
C ASP A 59 -7.44 -10.34 13.33
N HIS A 60 -7.96 -11.15 12.39
CA HIS A 60 -7.47 -11.21 11.02
C HIS A 60 -7.50 -9.84 10.33
N TYR A 61 -8.65 -9.15 10.35
CA TYR A 61 -8.76 -7.84 9.71
C TYR A 61 -7.93 -6.75 10.41
N GLU A 62 -7.75 -6.85 11.73
CA GLU A 62 -6.84 -5.93 12.43
C GLU A 62 -5.38 -6.16 12.03
N GLN A 63 -4.96 -7.43 11.91
CA GLN A 63 -3.62 -7.77 11.46
C GLN A 63 -3.37 -7.27 10.04
N ARG A 64 -4.29 -7.53 9.10
CA ARG A 64 -4.21 -7.03 7.72
C ARG A 64 -4.15 -5.50 7.68
N ARG A 65 -4.99 -4.82 8.47
CA ARG A 65 -4.94 -3.35 8.58
C ARG A 65 -3.55 -2.87 8.96
N ILE A 66 -2.94 -3.45 10.00
CA ILE A 66 -1.61 -3.03 10.49
C ILE A 66 -0.54 -3.28 9.43
N GLU A 67 -0.52 -4.47 8.83
CA GLU A 67 0.40 -4.82 7.74
C GLU A 67 0.31 -3.80 6.60
N THR A 68 -0.91 -3.47 6.18
CA THR A 68 -1.12 -2.52 5.08
C THR A 68 -0.68 -1.09 5.43
N VAL A 69 -0.74 -0.66 6.69
CA VAL A 69 -0.17 0.64 7.07
C VAL A 69 1.37 0.61 7.00
N TRP A 70 2.00 -0.50 7.39
CA TRP A 70 3.45 -0.66 7.21
C TRP A 70 3.86 -0.71 5.74
N GLU A 71 3.08 -1.39 4.89
CA GLU A 71 3.29 -1.37 3.43
C GLU A 71 3.24 0.07 2.90
N ALA A 72 2.29 0.90 3.38
CA ALA A 72 2.22 2.31 3.01
C ALA A 72 3.51 3.08 3.40
N ILE A 73 4.08 2.81 4.58
CA ILE A 73 5.34 3.43 5.03
C ILE A 73 6.51 2.95 4.16
N TRP A 74 6.59 1.66 3.84
CA TRP A 74 7.64 1.10 3.00
C TRP A 74 7.62 1.67 1.60
N VAL A 75 6.43 1.85 1.01
CA VAL A 75 6.28 2.54 -0.27
C VAL A 75 6.81 3.97 -0.18
N ALA A 76 6.42 4.70 0.86
CA ALA A 76 6.84 6.09 1.03
C ALA A 76 8.36 6.22 1.21
N GLU A 77 8.97 5.32 1.98
CA GLU A 77 10.42 5.23 2.14
C GLU A 77 11.11 4.91 0.80
N SER A 78 10.57 3.96 0.03
CA SER A 78 11.11 3.60 -1.29
C SER A 78 11.07 4.78 -2.24
N GLU A 79 9.92 5.45 -2.37
CA GLU A 79 9.75 6.64 -3.22
C GLU A 79 10.67 7.79 -2.80
N HIS A 80 10.87 7.97 -1.50
CA HIS A 80 11.82 8.94 -0.97
C HIS A 80 13.27 8.61 -1.39
N LYS A 81 13.67 7.34 -1.30
CA LYS A 81 15.03 6.89 -1.69
C LYS A 81 15.28 7.00 -3.19
N GLN A 82 14.34 6.54 -4.02
CA GLN A 82 14.47 6.56 -5.48
C GLN A 82 14.21 7.96 -6.09
N ARG A 83 13.61 8.88 -5.32
CA ARG A 83 13.31 10.28 -5.69
C ARG A 83 12.27 10.45 -6.80
N TRP A 84 11.39 9.47 -6.98
CA TRP A 84 10.23 9.56 -7.86
C TRP A 84 9.09 8.68 -7.32
N ARG A 85 7.85 8.99 -7.69
CA ARG A 85 6.64 8.33 -7.19
C ARG A 85 6.09 7.35 -8.20
N TYR A 86 5.70 6.16 -7.74
CA TYR A 86 5.37 5.04 -8.62
C TYR A 86 4.15 5.29 -9.52
N LEU A 87 3.13 6.00 -9.04
CA LEU A 87 1.92 6.24 -9.84
C LEU A 87 1.99 7.53 -10.63
N GLU A 88 2.59 8.56 -10.04
CA GLU A 88 2.64 9.90 -10.61
C GLU A 88 3.73 10.05 -11.67
N ASP A 89 4.90 9.44 -11.46
CA ASP A 89 6.11 9.75 -12.24
C ASP A 89 6.58 8.56 -13.11
N LEU A 90 5.80 7.47 -13.22
CA LEU A 90 6.17 6.27 -13.99
C LEU A 90 6.48 6.58 -15.46
N ASN A 91 5.69 7.45 -16.10
CA ASN A 91 5.89 7.77 -17.52
C ASN A 91 7.21 8.49 -17.74
N ASP A 92 7.59 9.39 -16.84
CA ASP A 92 8.86 10.11 -16.89
C ASP A 92 10.02 9.15 -16.66
N PHE A 93 9.88 8.23 -15.70
CA PHE A 93 10.86 7.17 -15.47
C PHE A 93 11.05 6.27 -16.71
N LEU A 94 9.96 5.83 -17.35
CA LEU A 94 10.04 5.04 -18.58
C LEU A 94 10.70 5.81 -19.74
N MET A 95 10.48 7.12 -19.83
CA MET A 95 11.13 7.97 -20.83
C MET A 95 12.65 8.07 -20.56
N ILE A 96 13.07 8.18 -19.30
CA ILE A 96 14.47 8.16 -18.90
C ILE A 96 15.11 6.81 -19.27
N LEU A 97 14.45 5.69 -18.98
CA LEU A 97 14.95 4.35 -19.36
C LEU A 97 15.07 4.20 -20.88
N LYS A 98 14.07 4.69 -21.62
CA LYS A 98 14.11 4.67 -23.08
C LYS A 98 15.31 5.46 -23.63
N ALA A 99 15.64 6.61 -23.04
CA ALA A 99 16.82 7.38 -23.42
C ALA A 99 18.12 6.66 -23.00
N LYS A 100 18.16 6.08 -21.79
CA LYS A 100 19.32 5.35 -21.25
C LYS A 100 19.70 4.14 -22.10
N TYR A 101 18.72 3.45 -22.67
CA TYR A 101 18.91 2.21 -23.42
C TYR A 101 18.68 2.35 -24.94
N ASP A 102 18.82 3.55 -25.49
CA ASP A 102 18.70 3.83 -26.94
C ASP A 102 17.39 3.30 -27.57
N GLY A 103 16.29 3.39 -26.82
CA GLY A 103 14.98 2.91 -27.23
C GLY A 103 14.64 1.48 -26.81
N ASP A 104 15.62 0.68 -26.38
CA ASP A 104 15.45 -0.74 -26.03
C ASP A 104 15.34 -0.95 -24.51
N ILE A 105 14.14 -0.75 -23.98
CA ILE A 105 13.84 -0.90 -22.54
C ILE A 105 14.00 -2.34 -22.03
N SER A 106 14.16 -3.35 -22.90
CA SER A 106 14.39 -4.74 -22.46
C SER A 106 15.74 -4.93 -21.75
N LYS A 107 16.66 -3.96 -21.90
CA LYS A 107 17.98 -3.92 -21.27
C LYS A 107 17.97 -3.37 -19.84
N GLN A 108 16.79 -3.04 -19.31
CA GLN A 108 16.63 -2.63 -17.91
C GLN A 108 17.25 -3.65 -16.95
N ASN A 109 17.89 -3.17 -15.89
CA ASN A 109 18.43 -4.03 -14.85
C ASN A 109 17.31 -4.56 -13.93
N ASP A 110 17.68 -5.44 -12.99
CA ASP A 110 16.71 -6.07 -12.08
C ASP A 110 16.00 -5.05 -11.19
N GLU A 111 16.69 -3.99 -10.74
CA GLU A 111 16.09 -2.94 -9.91
C GLU A 111 15.05 -2.14 -10.67
N GLU A 112 15.37 -1.71 -11.90
CA GLU A 112 14.47 -0.97 -12.78
C GLU A 112 13.26 -1.83 -13.17
N LYS A 113 13.47 -3.12 -13.37
CA LYS A 113 12.39 -4.07 -13.62
C LYS A 113 11.44 -4.17 -12.43
N ILE A 114 11.97 -4.33 -11.22
CA ILE A 114 11.17 -4.36 -9.98
C ILE A 114 10.40 -3.04 -9.81
N GLN A 115 11.03 -1.90 -10.08
CA GLN A 115 10.38 -0.59 -10.01
C GLN A 115 9.18 -0.47 -10.95
N ILE A 116 9.29 -0.97 -12.19
CA ILE A 116 8.19 -1.00 -13.16
C ILE A 116 7.09 -1.96 -12.70
N GLU A 117 7.45 -3.15 -12.23
CA GLU A 117 6.50 -4.15 -11.73
C GLU A 117 5.72 -3.63 -10.52
N LEU A 118 6.38 -2.94 -9.58
CA LEU A 118 5.73 -2.30 -8.43
C LEU A 118 4.77 -1.19 -8.87
N ALA A 119 5.17 -0.34 -9.82
CA ALA A 119 4.29 0.69 -10.34
C ALA A 119 3.02 0.10 -11.01
N GLN A 120 3.19 -0.99 -11.76
CA GLN A 120 2.07 -1.72 -12.36
C GLN A 120 1.17 -2.36 -11.30
N LEU A 121 1.75 -2.98 -10.26
CA LEU A 121 1.02 -3.53 -9.13
C LEU A 121 0.16 -2.45 -8.45
N TYR A 122 0.75 -1.30 -8.11
CA TYR A 122 0.02 -0.22 -7.44
C TYR A 122 -1.09 0.36 -8.33
N ARG A 123 -0.89 0.42 -9.65
CA ARG A 123 -1.94 0.83 -10.58
C ARG A 123 -3.09 -0.17 -10.58
N SER A 124 -2.79 -1.47 -10.69
CA SER A 124 -3.79 -2.54 -10.63
C SER A 124 -4.58 -2.50 -9.31
N LEU A 125 -3.88 -2.38 -8.18
CA LEU A 125 -4.52 -2.28 -6.86
C LEU A 125 -5.40 -1.03 -6.75
N ASN A 126 -4.99 0.10 -7.33
CA ASN A 126 -5.81 1.32 -7.33
C ASN A 126 -7.10 1.13 -8.15
N GLU A 127 -7.00 0.52 -9.34
CA GLU A 127 -8.14 0.25 -10.20
C GLU A 127 -9.14 -0.73 -9.56
N GLU A 128 -8.63 -1.80 -8.94
CA GLU A 128 -9.44 -2.77 -8.18
C GLU A 128 -10.24 -2.08 -7.08
N GLN A 129 -9.60 -1.19 -6.31
CA GLN A 129 -10.25 -0.45 -5.23
C GLN A 129 -11.35 0.48 -5.73
N GLN A 130 -11.15 1.12 -6.88
CA GLN A 130 -12.15 1.97 -7.52
C GLN A 130 -13.36 1.17 -8.02
N LYS A 131 -13.16 -0.09 -8.43
CA LYS A 131 -14.22 -1.03 -8.83
C LYS A 131 -14.88 -1.72 -7.63
N GLY A 132 -14.32 -1.59 -6.43
CA GLY A 132 -14.79 -2.29 -5.23
C GLY A 132 -14.37 -3.77 -5.18
N GLU A 133 -13.41 -4.17 -6.01
CA GLU A 133 -12.89 -5.54 -6.12
C GLU A 133 -11.71 -5.74 -5.18
N TRP A 134 -11.98 -5.76 -3.86
CA TRP A 134 -10.93 -5.91 -2.85
C TRP A 134 -10.45 -7.36 -2.79
N ARG A 135 -9.24 -7.63 -3.32
CA ARG A 135 -8.57 -8.92 -3.14
C ARG A 135 -7.84 -8.96 -1.80
N ASP A 136 -7.88 -10.12 -1.16
CA ASP A 136 -7.10 -10.42 0.05
C ASP A 136 -5.67 -10.82 -0.28
#